data_AF-A0A968NBL2-F1
#
_entry.id   AF-A0A968NBL2-F1
#
_cell.length_a   1.000
_cell.length_b   1.000
_cell.length_c   1.000
_cell.angle_alpha   90.00
_cell.angle_beta   90.00
_cell.angle_gamma   90.00
#
_symmetry.space_group_name_H-M   'P 1'
#
loop_
_entity.id
_entity.type
_entity.pdbx_description
1 polymer ?
#
loop_
_entity_poly.entity_id
_entity_poly.type
_entity_poly.pdbx_seq_one_letter_code
_entity_poly.pdbx_strand_id
1 'polypeptide(L)'
;MTAETADGSSPRGQSEQAKQAEPHPIVLERLLRRCAKIAPTNPQGALALAHLLHRSYPNDVRVQQVITVLEARLAAPLRPVQAAAPPAHPTPPPYTPPPIRTIPPTPKRHGMAGIALGARRRQPSFWQLLVIGSVIVALLGVAITNGALPNLSLSSDSRRTVSDLFNPAPTALLLPTLSVPPVPPAPPPTPAPPYQPTPMPIGKVQTYGLWQGTVTLPEHVAWLDEPLADVPPQGRLLVAIMTISNLTGEARPIPPDLFVLVDAQLNFYRPLAGASTRLLEQYGRGTVGDLALEEAIPGGGTLVSVPLVFDVPAEQGGFVLVMGEFADTGWQVQP
;
A
#
# COMPACT_ATOMS: atom_id res chain seq x y z
N MET A 1 28.88 59.38 41.30
CA MET A 1 27.87 59.16 42.34
C MET A 1 26.53 59.12 41.64
N THR A 2 26.04 57.90 41.35
CA THR A 2 24.91 57.25 42.07
C THR A 2 23.57 57.91 41.70
N ALA A 3 22.48 57.24 41.33
CA ALA A 3 22.12 55.84 41.24
C ALA A 3 20.90 55.78 40.29
N GLU A 4 20.67 54.70 39.56
CA GLU A 4 19.60 53.74 39.88
C GLU A 4 18.19 54.37 39.83
N THR A 5 17.47 54.13 38.74
CA THR A 5 16.01 53.98 38.80
C THR A 5 15.61 52.95 37.76
N ALA A 6 15.28 51.77 38.26
CA ALA A 6 14.69 50.67 37.54
C ALA A 6 13.18 50.89 37.34
N ASP A 7 12.63 50.00 36.51
CA ASP A 7 11.29 49.41 36.62
C ASP A 7 10.24 49.86 35.59
N GLY A 8 9.50 48.87 35.09
CA GLY A 8 8.26 49.09 34.35
C GLY A 8 8.19 48.55 32.92
N SER A 9 8.57 47.31 32.66
CA SER A 9 8.04 46.58 31.49
C SER A 9 7.89 45.09 31.76
N SER A 10 6.73 44.75 32.36
CA SER A 10 6.19 43.39 32.38
C SER A 10 5.85 42.90 30.97
N PRO A 11 6.36 41.74 30.52
CA PRO A 11 5.77 41.03 29.41
C PRO A 11 4.45 40.39 29.87
N ARG A 12 3.32 40.94 29.38
CA ARG A 12 2.00 40.32 29.44
C ARG A 12 2.09 38.90 28.90
N GLY A 13 1.65 37.95 29.72
CA GLY A 13 1.80 36.52 29.52
C GLY A 13 1.19 36.01 28.22
N GLN A 14 2.00 35.24 27.48
CA GLN A 14 1.57 34.21 26.53
C GLN A 14 1.27 32.90 27.27
N SER A 15 0.45 32.98 28.32
CA SER A 15 -0.12 31.82 29.01
C SER A 15 -1.54 31.58 28.51
N GLU A 16 -1.73 31.61 27.19
CA GLU A 16 -2.95 31.16 26.53
C GLU A 16 -2.71 29.76 25.96
N GLN A 17 -2.91 28.78 26.84
CA GLN A 17 -3.70 27.60 26.52
C GLN A 17 -3.29 26.82 25.26
N ALA A 18 -2.11 26.19 25.32
CA ALA A 18 -2.05 24.78 24.94
C ALA A 18 -2.89 24.00 25.96
N LYS A 19 -4.22 24.06 25.80
CA LYS A 19 -5.16 23.15 26.46
C LYS A 19 -4.92 21.80 25.81
N GLN A 20 -3.84 21.15 26.25
CA GLN A 20 -3.49 19.77 25.95
C GLN A 20 -4.77 18.98 26.20
N ALA A 21 -5.41 18.57 25.10
CA ALA A 21 -6.64 17.82 25.14
C ALA A 21 -6.36 16.60 26.01
N GLU A 22 -6.96 16.55 27.19
CA GLU A 22 -6.83 15.41 28.08
C GLU A 22 -7.19 14.17 27.26
N PRO A 23 -6.27 13.22 27.15
CA PRO A 23 -6.47 12.09 26.27
C PRO A 23 -7.63 11.26 26.80
N HIS A 24 -8.66 11.10 25.96
CA HIS A 24 -9.88 10.41 26.33
C HIS A 24 -9.53 8.99 26.83
N PRO A 25 -9.73 8.66 28.12
CA PRO A 25 -9.28 7.38 28.71
C PRO A 25 -9.91 6.16 28.02
N ILE A 26 -11.06 6.36 27.37
CA ILE A 26 -11.81 5.38 26.60
C ILE A 26 -11.05 4.93 25.34
N VAL A 27 -10.32 5.83 24.68
CA VAL A 27 -9.58 5.51 23.44
C VAL A 27 -8.38 4.62 23.77
N LEU A 28 -7.63 4.98 24.80
CA LEU A 28 -6.48 4.22 25.27
C LEU A 28 -6.89 2.80 25.68
N GLU A 29 -7.99 2.65 26.42
CA GLU A 29 -8.46 1.34 26.86
C GLU A 29 -8.86 0.42 25.68
N ARG A 30 -9.50 0.98 24.64
CA ARG A 30 -9.81 0.21 23.42
C ARG A 30 -8.57 -0.25 22.68
N LEU A 31 -7.54 0.61 22.60
CA LEU A 31 -6.28 0.26 21.94
C LEU A 31 -5.51 -0.79 22.73
N LEU A 32 -5.47 -0.70 24.07
CA LEU A 32 -4.89 -1.72 24.93
C LEU A 32 -5.60 -3.08 24.79
N ARG A 33 -6.94 -3.10 24.75
CA ARG A 33 -7.70 -4.34 24.49
C ARG A 33 -7.40 -4.94 23.11
N ARG A 34 -7.22 -4.08 22.10
CA ARG A 34 -6.87 -4.54 20.74
C ARG A 34 -5.46 -5.13 20.71
N CYS A 35 -4.51 -4.53 21.41
CA CYS A 35 -3.17 -5.07 21.64
C CYS A 35 -3.23 -6.48 22.25
N ALA A 36 -4.00 -6.65 23.34
CA ALA A 36 -4.17 -7.94 24.01
C ALA A 36 -4.80 -9.01 23.10
N LYS A 37 -5.71 -8.62 22.20
CA LYS A 37 -6.36 -9.54 21.25
C LYS A 37 -5.42 -10.01 20.13
N ILE A 38 -4.49 -9.15 19.69
CA ILE A 38 -3.54 -9.46 18.60
C ILE A 38 -2.33 -10.26 19.12
N ALA A 39 -1.91 -10.01 20.36
CA ALA A 39 -0.76 -10.64 20.99
C ALA A 39 -0.63 -12.18 20.82
N PRO A 40 -1.69 -13.00 20.95
CA PRO A 40 -1.56 -14.45 20.78
C PRO A 40 -1.32 -14.89 19.33
N THR A 41 -1.81 -14.15 18.34
CA THR A 41 -1.68 -14.51 16.92
C THR A 41 -0.48 -13.85 16.25
N ASN A 42 -0.10 -12.65 16.69
CA ASN A 42 1.03 -11.90 16.15
C ASN A 42 1.68 -11.05 17.27
N PRO A 43 2.61 -11.62 18.04
CA PRO A 43 3.23 -10.93 19.16
C PRO A 43 4.08 -9.73 18.73
N GLN A 44 4.72 -9.78 17.54
CA GLN A 44 5.52 -8.67 17.00
C GLN A 44 4.64 -7.48 16.61
N GLY A 45 3.50 -7.73 15.95
CA GLY A 45 2.54 -6.67 15.60
C GLY A 45 1.91 -6.01 16.83
N ALA A 46 1.64 -6.78 17.89
CA ALA A 46 1.18 -6.23 19.16
C ALA A 46 2.27 -5.36 19.83
N LEU A 47 3.55 -5.77 19.77
CA LEU A 47 4.65 -4.99 20.33
C LEU A 47 4.83 -3.64 19.59
N ALA A 48 4.79 -3.65 18.25
CA ALA A 48 4.86 -2.43 17.45
C ALA A 48 3.73 -1.43 17.80
N LEU A 49 2.50 -1.93 17.97
CA LEU A 49 1.36 -1.11 18.38
C LEU A 49 1.53 -0.56 19.81
N ALA A 50 2.11 -1.33 20.72
CA ALA A 50 2.41 -0.88 22.08
C ALA A 50 3.47 0.24 22.11
N HIS A 51 4.52 0.18 21.27
CA HIS A 51 5.48 1.28 21.14
C HIS A 51 4.86 2.55 20.56
N LEU A 52 3.95 2.44 19.59
CA LEU A 52 3.20 3.59 19.08
C LEU A 52 2.35 4.23 20.19
N LEU A 53 1.68 3.42 21.01
CA LEU A 53 0.95 3.90 22.18
C LEU A 53 1.89 4.60 23.18
N HIS A 54 3.09 4.09 23.40
CA HIS A 54 4.05 4.72 24.31
C HIS A 54 4.49 6.10 23.83
N ARG A 55 4.63 6.29 22.51
CA ARG A 55 4.97 7.62 21.94
C ARG A 55 3.85 8.64 22.18
N SER A 56 2.59 8.21 22.12
CA SER A 56 1.43 9.06 22.39
C SER A 56 1.13 9.22 23.89
N TYR A 57 1.50 8.23 24.70
CA TYR A 57 1.21 8.15 26.14
C TYR A 57 2.46 7.72 26.94
N PRO A 58 3.52 8.54 26.97
CA PRO A 58 4.81 8.15 27.55
C PRO A 58 4.73 7.85 29.05
N ASN A 59 3.80 8.51 29.75
CA ASN A 59 3.64 8.44 31.20
C ASN A 59 2.59 7.42 31.66
N ASP A 60 1.91 6.69 30.76
CA ASP A 60 0.89 5.71 31.19
C ASP A 60 1.55 4.36 31.53
N VAL A 61 1.47 4.00 32.82
CA VAL A 61 2.05 2.78 33.39
C VAL A 61 1.52 1.50 32.71
N ARG A 62 0.27 1.50 32.24
CA ARG A 62 -0.33 0.31 31.60
C ARG A 62 0.30 0.02 30.24
N VAL A 63 0.64 1.07 29.49
CA VAL A 63 1.31 0.92 28.19
C VAL A 63 2.71 0.33 28.40
N GLN A 64 3.45 0.83 29.40
CA GLN A 64 4.76 0.31 29.75
C GLN A 64 4.68 -1.17 30.19
N GLN A 65 3.71 -1.55 31.02
CA GLN A 65 3.49 -2.94 31.42
C GLN A 65 3.21 -3.87 30.23
N VAL A 66 2.41 -3.43 29.25
CA VAL A 66 2.13 -4.24 28.05
C VAL A 66 3.39 -4.45 27.22
N ILE A 67 4.22 -3.42 27.04
CA ILE A 67 5.51 -3.54 26.33
C ILE A 67 6.38 -4.58 27.05
N THR A 68 6.58 -4.44 28.36
CA THR A 68 7.43 -5.36 29.15
C THR A 68 6.95 -6.82 29.05
N VAL A 69 5.65 -7.07 29.13
CA VAL A 69 5.09 -8.43 29.01
C VAL A 69 5.30 -9.00 27.60
N LEU A 70 5.13 -8.19 26.56
CA LEU A 70 5.32 -8.62 25.17
C LEU A 70 6.79 -8.89 24.86
N GLU A 71 7.70 -8.04 25.32
CA GLU A 71 9.15 -8.24 25.20
C GLU A 71 9.59 -9.50 25.94
N ALA A 72 9.14 -9.70 27.19
CA ALA A 72 9.46 -10.91 27.95
C ALA A 72 8.93 -12.18 27.26
N ARG A 73 7.78 -12.10 26.60
CA ARG A 73 7.19 -13.22 25.86
C ARG A 73 7.96 -13.52 24.56
N LEU A 74 8.45 -12.50 23.87
CA LEU A 74 9.28 -12.64 22.66
C LEU A 74 10.70 -13.12 23.00
N ALA A 75 11.23 -12.74 24.16
CA ALA A 75 12.53 -13.16 24.65
C ALA A 75 12.53 -14.55 25.31
N ALA A 76 11.35 -15.10 25.66
CA ALA A 76 11.26 -16.43 26.23
C ALA A 76 11.73 -17.47 25.19
N PRO A 77 12.78 -18.26 25.48
CA PRO A 77 13.22 -19.31 24.57
C PRO A 77 12.05 -20.25 24.33
N LEU A 78 11.79 -20.56 23.05
CA LEU A 78 10.80 -21.55 22.64
C LEU A 78 11.07 -22.83 23.43
N ARG A 79 10.27 -23.06 24.48
CA ARG A 79 10.36 -24.28 25.26
C ARG A 79 10.17 -25.40 24.23
N PRO A 80 11.15 -26.30 24.04
CA PRO A 80 10.93 -27.43 23.16
C PRO A 80 9.68 -28.12 23.68
N VAL A 81 8.65 -28.21 22.83
CA VAL A 81 7.47 -29.02 23.09
C VAL A 81 8.03 -30.41 23.31
N GLN A 82 8.16 -30.80 24.57
CA GLN A 82 8.62 -32.12 24.95
C GLN A 82 7.56 -33.05 24.38
N ALA A 83 7.89 -33.69 23.25
CA ALA A 83 7.02 -34.59 22.54
C ALA A 83 6.51 -35.60 23.56
N ALA A 84 5.24 -35.48 23.95
CA ALA A 84 4.56 -36.51 24.70
C ALA A 84 4.72 -37.78 23.86
N ALA A 85 5.38 -38.78 24.43
CA ALA A 85 5.57 -40.06 23.78
C ALA A 85 4.20 -40.54 23.27
N PRO A 86 4.09 -40.96 21.99
CA PRO A 86 2.82 -41.41 21.44
C PRO A 86 2.29 -42.57 22.32
N PRO A 87 0.99 -42.57 22.68
CA PRO A 87 0.41 -43.68 23.39
C PRO A 87 0.63 -44.95 22.55
N ALA A 88 1.14 -46.01 23.19
CA ALA A 88 1.40 -47.28 22.55
C ALA A 88 0.16 -47.75 21.77
N HIS A 89 0.29 -47.87 20.46
CA HIS A 89 -0.75 -48.45 19.61
C HIS A 89 -0.99 -49.91 20.06
N PRO A 90 -2.24 -50.32 20.32
CA PRO A 90 -2.55 -51.73 20.54
C PRO A 90 -2.26 -52.50 19.25
N THR A 91 -1.52 -53.59 19.40
CA THR A 91 -1.16 -54.54 18.34
C THR A 91 -2.41 -55.01 17.59
N PRO A 92 -2.50 -54.88 16.27
CA PRO A 92 -3.63 -55.40 15.51
C PRO A 92 -3.65 -56.95 15.56
N PRO A 93 -4.84 -57.58 15.64
CA PRO A 93 -4.96 -59.03 15.60
C PRO A 93 -4.54 -59.60 14.24
N PRO A 94 -4.12 -60.88 14.19
CA PRO A 94 -3.64 -61.53 12.97
C PRO A 94 -4.71 -61.50 11.87
N TYR A 95 -4.34 -60.93 10.72
CA TYR A 95 -5.17 -60.82 9.54
C TYR A 95 -5.40 -62.21 8.93
N THR A 96 -6.66 -62.63 8.85
CA THR A 96 -7.07 -63.83 8.09
C THR A 96 -7.57 -63.34 6.74
N PRO A 97 -6.95 -63.71 5.60
CA PRO A 97 -7.39 -63.22 4.30
C PRO A 97 -8.77 -63.81 3.96
N PRO A 98 -9.74 -62.98 3.51
CA PRO A 98 -11.04 -63.48 3.07
C PRO A 98 -10.93 -64.23 1.73
N PRO A 99 -11.84 -65.18 1.46
CA PRO A 99 -11.83 -65.96 0.22
C PRO A 99 -12.07 -65.06 -1.00
N ILE A 100 -11.26 -65.26 -2.02
CA ILE A 100 -11.30 -64.58 -3.31
C ILE A 100 -12.68 -64.81 -3.94
N ARG A 101 -13.49 -63.76 -4.04
CA ARG A 101 -14.70 -63.75 -4.88
C ARG A 101 -14.29 -63.44 -6.32
N THR A 102 -14.51 -64.40 -7.21
CA THR A 102 -14.44 -64.22 -8.67
C THR A 102 -15.53 -63.25 -9.11
N ILE A 103 -15.14 -62.06 -9.59
CA ILE A 103 -16.05 -61.06 -10.14
C ILE A 103 -16.15 -61.31 -11.66
N PRO A 104 -17.37 -61.41 -12.24
CA PRO A 104 -17.54 -61.53 -13.68
C PRO A 104 -17.29 -60.19 -14.41
N PRO A 105 -16.88 -60.21 -15.69
CA PRO A 105 -16.52 -58.99 -16.42
C PRO A 105 -17.77 -58.17 -16.80
N THR A 106 -17.88 -56.95 -16.29
CA THR A 106 -18.89 -55.95 -16.69
C THR A 106 -18.41 -55.15 -17.92
N PRO A 107 -19.33 -54.74 -18.82
CA PRO A 107 -18.99 -54.19 -20.12
C PRO A 107 -18.69 -52.68 -20.07
N LYS A 108 -17.83 -52.25 -21.02
CA LYS A 108 -17.48 -50.85 -21.30
C LYS A 108 -18.72 -49.97 -21.43
N ARG A 109 -18.81 -48.89 -20.64
CA ARG A 109 -19.75 -47.80 -20.85
C ARG A 109 -19.01 -46.46 -20.92
N HIS A 110 -19.08 -45.83 -22.09
CA HIS A 110 -18.76 -44.43 -22.31
C HIS A 110 -19.84 -43.55 -21.65
N GLY A 111 -19.46 -42.37 -21.14
CA GLY A 111 -20.40 -41.30 -20.83
C GLY A 111 -20.01 -40.37 -19.68
N MET A 112 -19.60 -39.15 -20.07
CA MET A 112 -19.68 -37.85 -19.38
C MET A 112 -20.40 -37.75 -18.02
N ALA A 113 -19.71 -37.14 -17.04
CA ALA A 113 -20.20 -36.17 -16.03
C ALA A 113 -18.96 -35.69 -15.23
N GLY A 114 -18.55 -34.42 -15.22
CA GLY A 114 -19.32 -33.28 -14.72
C GLY A 114 -19.08 -33.12 -13.21
N ILE A 115 -17.86 -32.76 -12.78
CA ILE A 115 -17.54 -32.49 -11.37
C ILE A 115 -17.97 -31.05 -11.06
N ALA A 116 -19.12 -30.92 -10.40
CA ALA A 116 -19.55 -29.66 -9.76
C ALA A 116 -18.85 -29.51 -8.40
N LEU A 117 -17.89 -28.60 -8.29
CA LEU A 117 -17.40 -28.11 -6.99
C LEU A 117 -18.32 -27.01 -6.47
N GLY A 118 -19.16 -27.36 -5.49
CA GLY A 118 -19.97 -26.40 -4.74
C GLY A 118 -19.11 -25.57 -3.80
N ALA A 119 -18.78 -24.34 -4.20
CA ALA A 119 -18.22 -23.32 -3.31
C ALA A 119 -19.33 -22.74 -2.42
N ARG A 120 -19.35 -23.18 -1.16
CA ARG A 120 -20.31 -22.73 -0.14
C ARG A 120 -19.93 -21.33 0.33
N ARG A 121 -20.48 -20.31 -0.33
CA ARG A 121 -20.39 -18.89 0.05
C ARG A 121 -20.96 -18.70 1.47
N ARG A 122 -20.09 -18.58 2.48
CA ARG A 122 -20.51 -18.21 3.85
C ARG A 122 -20.93 -16.74 3.83
N GLN A 123 -22.24 -16.49 3.89
CA GLN A 123 -22.74 -15.14 4.15
C GLN A 123 -22.29 -14.68 5.53
N PRO A 124 -21.75 -13.45 5.67
CA PRO A 124 -21.47 -12.86 6.97
C PRO A 124 -22.79 -12.75 7.73
N SER A 125 -22.80 -13.22 8.98
CA SER A 125 -24.00 -13.18 9.81
C SER A 125 -24.41 -11.73 10.08
N PHE A 126 -25.71 -11.47 10.14
CA PHE A 126 -26.30 -10.15 10.40
C PHE A 126 -25.65 -9.38 11.57
N TRP A 127 -25.17 -10.11 12.59
CA TRP A 127 -24.41 -9.55 13.71
C TRP A 127 -23.09 -8.88 13.31
N GLN A 128 -22.38 -9.38 12.30
CA GLN A 128 -21.14 -8.76 11.81
C GLN A 128 -21.43 -7.41 11.14
N LEU A 129 -22.55 -7.28 10.42
CA LEU A 129 -22.95 -6.02 9.79
C LEU A 129 -23.32 -4.95 10.83
N LEU A 130 -23.98 -5.32 11.93
CA LEU A 130 -24.29 -4.40 13.02
C LEU A 130 -23.04 -3.87 13.73
N VAL A 131 -22.03 -4.73 13.94
CA VAL A 131 -20.76 -4.30 14.55
C VAL A 131 -19.99 -3.34 13.63
N ILE A 132 -19.95 -3.62 12.32
CA ILE A 132 -19.30 -2.73 11.34
C ILE A 132 -20.02 -1.37 11.29
N GLY A 133 -21.36 -1.38 11.25
CA GLY A 133 -22.15 -0.14 11.26
C GLY A 133 -21.92 0.72 12.51
N SER A 134 -21.85 0.09 13.69
CA SER A 134 -21.58 0.79 14.95
C SER A 134 -20.19 1.46 14.98
N VAL A 135 -19.17 0.81 14.43
CA VAL A 135 -17.80 1.35 14.39
C VAL A 135 -17.71 2.56 13.46
N ILE A 136 -18.42 2.53 12.32
CA ILE A 136 -18.44 3.66 11.36
C ILE A 136 -19.12 4.89 11.99
N VAL A 137 -20.25 4.71 12.67
CA VAL A 137 -20.96 5.82 13.35
C VAL A 137 -20.11 6.41 14.47
N ALA A 138 -19.40 5.57 15.24
CA ALA A 138 -18.52 6.04 16.30
C ALA A 138 -17.31 6.82 15.75
N LEU A 139 -16.74 6.40 14.62
CA LEU A 139 -15.63 7.13 13.97
C LEU A 139 -16.10 8.46 13.38
N LEU A 140 -17.31 8.51 12.81
CA LEU A 140 -17.87 9.75 12.27
C LEU A 140 -18.18 10.77 13.38
N GLY A 141 -18.67 10.33 14.54
CA GLY A 141 -18.89 11.20 15.69
C GLY A 141 -17.61 11.87 16.22
N VAL A 142 -16.49 11.14 16.24
CA VAL A 142 -15.19 11.66 16.70
C VAL A 142 -14.59 12.69 15.73
N ALA A 143 -14.82 12.52 14.42
CA ALA A 143 -14.35 13.49 13.42
C ALA A 143 -15.09 14.83 13.54
N ILE A 144 -16.39 14.82 13.86
CA ILE A 144 -17.22 16.03 14.00
C ILE A 144 -16.84 16.82 15.26
N THR A 145 -16.51 16.16 16.37
CA THR A 145 -16.17 16.84 17.63
C THR A 145 -14.77 17.44 17.67
N ASN A 146 -13.84 16.96 16.84
CA ASN A 146 -12.45 17.41 16.84
C ASN A 146 -12.16 18.58 15.88
N GLY A 147 -13.18 19.18 15.26
CA GLY A 147 -13.02 20.39 14.43
C GLY A 147 -12.21 20.18 13.14
N ALA A 148 -11.91 18.94 12.76
CA ALA A 148 -11.20 18.60 11.54
C ALA A 148 -12.19 18.42 10.38
N LEU A 149 -12.93 19.49 10.04
CA LEU A 149 -13.54 19.57 8.72
C LEU A 149 -12.47 20.09 7.75
N PRO A 150 -12.17 19.39 6.64
CA PRO A 150 -11.34 19.94 5.59
C PRO A 150 -12.04 21.19 5.02
N ASN A 151 -11.33 22.30 5.03
CA ASN A 151 -11.77 23.53 4.40
C ASN A 151 -11.85 23.28 2.89
N LEU A 152 -13.06 23.02 2.38
CA LEU A 152 -13.34 22.90 0.95
C LEU A 152 -13.28 24.31 0.34
N SER A 153 -12.08 24.79 0.06
CA SER A 153 -11.87 25.93 -0.80
C SER A 153 -12.23 25.53 -2.22
N LEU A 154 -13.48 25.79 -2.60
CA LEU A 154 -13.94 25.74 -3.98
C LEU A 154 -13.23 26.86 -4.76
N SER A 155 -12.11 26.53 -5.41
CA SER A 155 -11.55 27.35 -6.48
C SER A 155 -12.48 27.25 -7.70
N SER A 156 -13.44 28.17 -7.76
CA SER A 156 -14.24 28.44 -8.93
C SER A 156 -13.39 29.17 -9.98
N ASP A 157 -12.57 28.45 -10.74
CA ASP A 157 -11.92 29.01 -11.92
C ASP A 157 -12.71 28.60 -13.18
N SER A 158 -13.79 29.32 -13.38
CA SER A 158 -14.64 29.21 -14.56
C SER A 158 -14.69 30.60 -15.21
N ARG A 159 -13.64 30.95 -15.96
CA ARG A 159 -13.69 31.99 -16.97
C ARG A 159 -13.42 31.37 -18.32
N ARG A 160 -14.51 30.88 -18.93
CA ARG A 160 -14.63 30.77 -20.38
C ARG A 160 -14.41 32.17 -20.97
N THR A 161 -13.28 32.34 -21.64
CA THR A 161 -13.07 33.43 -22.58
C THR A 161 -14.04 33.21 -23.75
N VAL A 162 -15.16 33.92 -23.72
CA VAL A 162 -15.96 34.18 -24.91
C VAL A 162 -15.13 35.14 -25.75
N SER A 163 -14.57 34.64 -26.85
CA SER A 163 -14.01 35.50 -27.90
C SER A 163 -15.15 36.30 -28.49
N ASP A 164 -15.32 37.48 -27.93
CA ASP A 164 -16.20 38.53 -28.39
C ASP A 164 -15.88 38.88 -29.84
N LEU A 165 -16.94 38.89 -30.63
CA LEU A 165 -17.04 39.62 -31.89
C LEU A 165 -16.63 41.08 -31.67
N PHE A 166 -16.20 41.72 -32.76
CA PHE A 166 -15.87 43.14 -32.91
C PHE A 166 -14.42 43.53 -32.62
N ASN A 167 -13.63 43.59 -33.69
CA ASN A 167 -12.54 44.56 -33.80
C ASN A 167 -12.62 45.29 -35.15
N PRO A 168 -13.00 46.59 -35.18
CA PRO A 168 -12.90 47.42 -36.38
C PRO A 168 -11.46 47.93 -36.59
N ALA A 169 -11.11 48.12 -37.86
CA ALA A 169 -9.82 48.62 -38.36
C ALA A 169 -9.48 50.07 -37.88
N PRO A 170 -8.23 50.56 -38.08
CA PRO A 170 -7.46 51.27 -37.06
C PRO A 170 -7.44 52.80 -37.20
N THR A 171 -7.14 53.50 -36.10
CA THR A 171 -6.69 54.90 -36.12
C THR A 171 -5.25 54.99 -35.61
N ALA A 172 -4.33 55.37 -36.50
CA ALA A 172 -2.92 55.54 -36.22
C ALA A 172 -2.67 56.80 -35.39
N LEU A 173 -1.96 56.65 -34.25
CA LEU A 173 -1.32 57.75 -33.53
C LEU A 173 0.20 57.52 -33.55
N LEU A 174 0.91 58.42 -34.23
CA LEU A 174 2.37 58.45 -34.32
C LEU A 174 2.96 58.91 -32.98
N LEU A 175 3.60 58.01 -32.25
CA LEU A 175 4.47 58.34 -31.11
C LEU A 175 5.94 58.20 -31.53
N PRO A 176 6.83 59.10 -31.09
CA PRO A 176 8.25 59.05 -31.45
C PRO A 176 8.95 57.87 -30.76
N THR A 177 9.58 57.03 -31.58
CA THR A 177 10.40 55.88 -31.16
C THR A 177 11.69 56.36 -30.50
N LEU A 178 11.86 56.08 -29.21
CA LEU A 178 13.16 56.17 -28.52
C LEU A 178 13.97 54.91 -28.86
N SER A 179 15.14 55.09 -29.48
CA SER A 179 16.08 54.00 -29.78
C SER A 179 16.64 53.38 -28.50
N VAL A 180 16.24 52.15 -28.19
CA VAL A 180 16.86 51.32 -27.15
C VAL A 180 18.13 50.68 -27.73
N PRO A 181 19.29 50.75 -27.04
CA PRO A 181 20.52 50.11 -27.51
C PRO A 181 20.38 48.58 -27.56
N PRO A 182 21.09 47.90 -28.48
CA PRO A 182 20.99 46.45 -28.63
C PRO A 182 21.49 45.72 -27.37
N VAL A 183 20.62 44.90 -26.78
CA VAL A 183 20.99 43.97 -25.70
C VAL A 183 21.91 42.89 -26.28
N PRO A 184 23.05 42.57 -25.65
CA PRO A 184 23.91 41.48 -26.08
C PRO A 184 23.15 40.15 -26.15
N PRO A 185 23.44 39.26 -27.12
CA PRO A 185 22.81 37.95 -27.20
C PRO A 185 23.12 37.15 -25.93
N ALA A 186 22.08 36.64 -25.28
CA ALA A 186 22.22 35.74 -24.13
C ALA A 186 23.01 34.48 -24.55
N PRO A 187 23.91 33.96 -23.70
CA PRO A 187 24.59 32.70 -23.98
C PRO A 187 23.56 31.57 -24.17
N PRO A 188 23.86 30.57 -25.03
CA PRO A 188 22.96 29.45 -25.25
C PRO A 188 22.70 28.71 -23.92
N PRO A 189 21.47 28.23 -23.69
CA PRO A 189 21.15 27.49 -22.48
C PRO A 189 22.01 26.23 -22.40
N THR A 190 22.62 25.99 -21.24
CA THR A 190 23.33 24.72 -20.97
C THR A 190 22.30 23.59 -20.92
N PRO A 191 22.53 22.45 -21.61
CA PRO A 191 21.62 21.30 -21.55
C PRO A 191 21.42 20.84 -20.10
N ALA A 192 20.17 20.62 -19.70
CA ALA A 192 19.87 19.99 -18.41
C ALA A 192 20.40 18.54 -18.41
N PRO A 193 20.85 18.02 -17.25
CA PRO A 193 21.23 16.61 -17.15
C PRO A 193 20.04 15.71 -17.49
N PRO A 194 20.29 14.52 -18.07
CA PRO A 194 19.22 13.56 -18.34
C PRO A 194 18.56 13.13 -17.04
N TYR A 195 17.22 13.04 -17.05
CA TYR A 195 16.43 12.59 -15.91
C TYR A 195 16.77 11.14 -15.57
N GLN A 196 17.21 10.87 -14.35
CA GLN A 196 17.48 9.51 -13.87
C GLN A 196 16.83 9.32 -12.49
N PRO A 197 15.90 8.38 -12.34
CA PRO A 197 15.28 8.11 -11.05
C PRO A 197 16.33 7.70 -10.02
N THR A 198 16.25 8.30 -8.83
CA THR A 198 17.14 7.97 -7.71
C THR A 198 16.69 6.65 -7.09
N PRO A 199 17.57 5.62 -7.02
CA PRO A 199 17.22 4.35 -6.40
C PRO A 199 16.87 4.51 -4.92
N MET A 200 15.78 3.85 -4.52
CA MET A 200 15.26 3.81 -3.17
C MET A 200 15.32 2.36 -2.66
N PRO A 201 15.64 2.14 -1.38
CA PRO A 201 15.69 0.79 -0.84
C PRO A 201 14.30 0.14 -0.79
N ILE A 202 14.28 -1.17 -1.04
CA ILE A 202 13.12 -2.05 -0.85
C ILE A 202 12.59 -1.91 0.59
N GLY A 203 11.27 -1.99 0.75
CA GLY A 203 10.54 -1.78 2.00
C GLY A 203 10.22 -0.32 2.31
N LYS A 204 10.78 0.64 1.56
CA LYS A 204 10.34 2.04 1.66
C LYS A 204 8.97 2.21 1.01
N VAL A 205 8.12 2.96 1.69
CA VAL A 205 6.78 3.29 1.22
C VAL A 205 6.84 4.59 0.43
N GLN A 206 6.29 4.56 -0.78
CA GLN A 206 6.12 5.75 -1.62
C GLN A 206 4.63 6.10 -1.68
N THR A 207 4.33 7.38 -1.81
CA THR A 207 2.97 7.89 -1.99
C THR A 207 2.93 8.74 -3.26
N TYR A 208 1.96 8.48 -4.13
CA TYR A 208 1.73 9.24 -5.36
C TYR A 208 0.24 9.50 -5.50
N GLY A 209 -0.16 10.76 -5.39
CA GLY A 209 -1.57 11.15 -5.33
C GLY A 209 -2.31 10.43 -4.19
N LEU A 210 -3.31 9.63 -4.55
CA LEU A 210 -4.16 8.86 -3.62
C LEU A 210 -3.76 7.38 -3.55
N TRP A 211 -2.57 7.05 -4.03
CA TRP A 211 -1.99 5.71 -4.01
C TRP A 211 -0.77 5.67 -3.10
N GLN A 212 -0.63 4.58 -2.36
CA GLN A 212 0.55 4.31 -1.57
C GLN A 212 1.02 2.89 -1.87
N GLY A 213 2.32 2.72 -2.10
CA GLY A 213 2.90 1.46 -2.55
C GLY A 213 4.27 1.17 -1.95
N THR A 214 4.65 -0.10 -1.92
CA THR A 214 5.99 -0.55 -1.58
C THR A 214 6.30 -1.93 -2.16
N VAL A 215 7.54 -2.15 -2.59
CA VAL A 215 8.10 -3.50 -2.76
C VAL A 215 8.54 -3.95 -1.38
N THR A 216 7.93 -4.99 -0.82
CA THR A 216 8.17 -5.36 0.60
C THR A 216 9.49 -6.10 0.80
N LEU A 217 9.86 -6.98 -0.13
CA LEU A 217 10.97 -7.91 0.00
C LEU A 217 11.74 -8.02 -1.33
N PRO A 218 13.07 -8.24 -1.33
CA PRO A 218 13.83 -8.46 -2.56
C PRO A 218 13.30 -9.64 -3.40
N GLU A 219 12.92 -10.74 -2.75
CA GLU A 219 12.38 -11.94 -3.40
C GLU A 219 11.00 -11.75 -4.04
N HIS A 220 10.35 -10.60 -3.82
CA HIS A 220 9.13 -10.24 -4.55
C HIS A 220 9.40 -9.74 -5.96
N VAL A 221 10.67 -9.62 -6.35
CA VAL A 221 11.10 -9.35 -7.71
C VAL A 221 11.79 -10.59 -8.24
N ALA A 222 11.30 -11.13 -9.35
CA ALA A 222 11.87 -12.33 -9.95
C ALA A 222 11.69 -12.34 -11.47
N TRP A 223 12.60 -13.03 -12.14
CA TRP A 223 12.36 -13.47 -13.51
C TRP A 223 11.33 -14.57 -13.52
N LEU A 224 10.44 -14.53 -14.52
CA LEU A 224 9.58 -15.65 -14.81
C LEU A 224 10.19 -16.52 -15.90
N ASP A 225 10.50 -17.76 -15.56
CA ASP A 225 11.12 -18.72 -16.48
C ASP A 225 10.10 -19.35 -17.43
N GLU A 226 8.83 -19.42 -17.01
CA GLU A 226 7.74 -19.97 -17.80
C GLU A 226 6.94 -18.85 -18.49
N PRO A 227 6.58 -19.01 -19.78
CA PRO A 227 5.71 -18.06 -20.44
C PRO A 227 4.32 -18.08 -19.80
N LEU A 228 3.72 -16.89 -19.67
CA LEU A 228 2.30 -16.79 -19.31
C LEU A 228 1.44 -17.30 -20.47
N ALA A 229 0.40 -18.06 -20.14
CA ALA A 229 -0.58 -18.51 -21.12
C ALA A 229 -1.15 -17.32 -21.91
N ASP A 230 -1.06 -17.39 -23.24
CA ASP A 230 -1.52 -16.39 -24.21
C ASP A 230 -0.83 -15.01 -24.14
N VAL A 231 0.31 -14.90 -23.45
CA VAL A 231 1.12 -13.68 -23.42
C VAL A 231 2.51 -14.01 -24.00
N PRO A 232 2.70 -13.91 -25.33
CA PRO A 232 4.00 -14.17 -25.94
C PRO A 232 4.97 -13.03 -25.56
N PRO A 233 6.03 -13.28 -24.77
CA PRO A 233 7.00 -12.24 -24.45
C PRO A 233 7.89 -11.95 -25.67
N GLN A 234 8.23 -10.68 -25.86
CA GLN A 234 9.23 -10.24 -26.83
C GLN A 234 10.65 -10.38 -26.25
N GLY A 235 10.78 -10.31 -24.93
CA GLY A 235 12.02 -10.55 -24.20
C GLY A 235 11.82 -11.55 -23.07
N ARG A 236 12.05 -11.11 -21.83
CA ARG A 236 11.86 -11.87 -20.59
C ARG A 236 10.83 -11.18 -19.73
N LEU A 237 10.04 -11.99 -19.03
CA LEU A 237 9.03 -11.48 -18.11
C LEU A 237 9.66 -11.22 -16.74
N LEU A 238 9.61 -9.97 -16.29
CA LEU A 238 9.95 -9.59 -14.92
C LEU A 238 8.66 -9.46 -14.12
N VAL A 239 8.59 -10.11 -12.96
CA VAL A 239 7.48 -9.98 -12.02
C VAL A 239 7.94 -9.20 -10.81
N ALA A 240 7.15 -8.20 -10.39
CA ALA A 240 7.32 -7.48 -9.14
C ALA A 240 6.02 -7.49 -8.32
N ILE A 241 6.04 -8.10 -7.14
CA ILE A 241 4.88 -8.12 -6.24
C ILE A 241 4.89 -6.87 -5.37
N MET A 242 3.95 -5.97 -5.67
CA MET A 242 3.78 -4.70 -4.99
C MET A 242 2.74 -4.80 -3.89
N THR A 243 3.03 -4.27 -2.70
CA THR A 243 1.99 -3.98 -1.71
C THR A 243 1.45 -2.59 -1.97
N ILE A 244 0.17 -2.48 -2.33
CA ILE A 244 -0.48 -1.24 -2.77
C ILE A 244 -1.71 -0.97 -1.90
N SER A 245 -2.00 0.30 -1.65
CA SER A 245 -3.25 0.75 -1.05
C SER A 245 -3.84 1.93 -1.80
N ASN A 246 -5.17 1.95 -1.83
CA ASN A 246 -5.98 3.04 -2.34
C ASN A 246 -6.48 3.87 -1.15
N LEU A 247 -6.05 5.13 -1.08
CA LEU A 247 -6.36 6.03 0.03
C LEU A 247 -7.73 6.72 -0.12
N THR A 248 -8.44 6.47 -1.22
CA THR A 248 -9.81 6.99 -1.41
C THR A 248 -10.83 6.21 -0.58
N GLY A 249 -12.06 6.73 -0.47
CA GLY A 249 -13.15 6.04 0.22
C GLY A 249 -13.85 4.94 -0.58
N GLU A 250 -13.50 4.77 -1.86
CA GLU A 250 -14.19 3.88 -2.79
C GLU A 250 -13.19 2.93 -3.47
N ALA A 251 -13.65 1.77 -3.93
CA ALA A 251 -12.80 0.88 -4.71
C ALA A 251 -12.45 1.54 -6.05
N ARG A 252 -11.17 1.49 -6.45
CA ARG A 252 -10.69 2.09 -7.71
C ARG A 252 -9.71 1.18 -8.43
N PRO A 253 -9.76 1.10 -9.76
CA PRO A 253 -8.72 0.43 -10.53
C PRO A 253 -7.40 1.19 -10.43
N ILE A 254 -6.29 0.46 -10.48
CA ILE A 254 -4.95 1.05 -10.56
C ILE A 254 -4.81 1.75 -11.93
N PRO A 255 -4.37 3.03 -11.98
CA PRO A 255 -4.07 3.68 -13.25
C PRO A 255 -2.99 2.92 -14.03
N PRO A 256 -3.14 2.72 -15.35
CA PRO A 256 -2.22 1.91 -16.15
C PRO A 256 -0.80 2.48 -16.26
N ASP A 257 -0.65 3.76 -15.92
CA ASP A 257 0.57 4.57 -15.90
C ASP A 257 1.11 4.80 -14.49
N LEU A 258 0.45 4.24 -13.46
CA LEU A 258 0.90 4.42 -12.07
C LEU A 258 2.25 3.75 -11.82
N PHE A 259 2.56 2.64 -12.48
CA PHE A 259 3.83 1.95 -12.32
C PHE A 259 4.56 1.87 -13.64
N VAL A 260 5.84 2.21 -13.60
CA VAL A 260 6.72 2.13 -14.76
C VAL A 260 8.06 1.58 -14.31
N LEU A 261 8.60 0.65 -15.08
CA LEU A 261 9.94 0.14 -14.89
C LEU A 261 10.89 0.92 -15.81
N VAL A 262 11.98 1.43 -15.26
CA VAL A 262 12.97 2.23 -16.00
C VAL A 262 14.30 1.49 -16.00
N ASP A 263 14.93 1.33 -17.16
CA ASP A 263 16.27 0.72 -17.26
C ASP A 263 17.40 1.76 -17.13
N ALA A 264 18.65 1.29 -17.20
CA ALA A 264 19.83 2.14 -17.14
C ALA A 264 19.99 3.10 -18.34
N GLN A 265 19.30 2.83 -19.46
CA GLN A 265 19.27 3.62 -20.68
C GLN A 265 18.07 4.56 -20.74
N LEU A 266 17.28 4.64 -19.65
CA LEU A 266 16.07 5.45 -19.53
C LEU A 266 14.95 5.04 -20.49
N ASN A 267 14.89 3.77 -20.88
CA ASN A 267 13.70 3.20 -21.52
C ASN A 267 12.65 2.88 -20.45
N PHE A 268 11.39 3.08 -20.81
CA PHE A 268 10.25 2.90 -19.93
C PHE A 268 9.43 1.68 -20.35
N TYR A 269 9.20 0.77 -19.40
CA TYR A 269 8.40 -0.43 -19.59
C TYR A 269 7.15 -0.36 -18.71
N ARG A 270 5.97 -0.47 -19.33
CA ARG A 270 4.69 -0.50 -18.63
C ARG A 270 4.30 -1.94 -18.29
N PRO A 271 3.53 -2.17 -17.22
CA PRO A 271 2.99 -3.49 -16.94
C PRO A 271 2.14 -4.00 -18.11
N LEU A 272 2.28 -5.28 -18.44
CA LEU A 272 1.51 -5.94 -19.48
C LEU A 272 0.04 -6.08 -19.04
N ALA A 273 -0.86 -5.56 -19.85
CA ALA A 273 -2.29 -5.68 -19.60
C ALA A 273 -2.74 -7.15 -19.60
N GLY A 274 -3.46 -7.55 -18.54
CA GLY A 274 -3.99 -8.90 -18.37
C GLY A 274 -2.99 -9.92 -17.85
N ALA A 275 -1.68 -9.63 -17.87
CA ALA A 275 -0.65 -10.56 -17.42
C ALA A 275 -0.78 -10.87 -15.92
N SER A 276 -1.11 -9.87 -15.10
CA SER A 276 -1.31 -10.05 -13.66
C SER A 276 -2.46 -11.02 -13.35
N THR A 277 -3.58 -10.90 -14.09
CA THR A 277 -4.70 -11.84 -14.00
C THR A 277 -4.27 -13.26 -14.36
N ARG A 278 -3.54 -13.45 -15.47
CA ARG A 278 -3.06 -14.77 -15.90
C ARG A 278 -2.06 -15.38 -14.92
N LEU A 279 -1.17 -14.57 -14.36
CA LEU A 279 -0.22 -15.02 -13.32
C LEU A 279 -0.98 -15.57 -12.10
N LEU A 280 -2.02 -14.87 -11.65
CA LEU A 280 -2.84 -15.32 -10.51
C LEU A 280 -3.68 -16.56 -10.83
N GLU A 281 -4.13 -16.73 -12.08
CA GLU A 281 -4.82 -17.95 -12.51
C GLU A 281 -3.86 -19.16 -12.57
N GLN A 282 -2.62 -18.96 -13.02
CA GLN A 282 -1.61 -20.01 -13.14
C GLN A 282 -1.02 -20.44 -11.79
N TYR A 283 -0.67 -19.49 -10.93
CA TYR A 283 0.03 -19.78 -9.66
C TYR A 283 -0.86 -19.67 -8.41
N GLY A 284 -2.07 -19.12 -8.55
CA GLY A 284 -3.05 -18.99 -7.47
C GLY A 284 -2.95 -17.67 -6.69
N ARG A 285 -4.12 -17.16 -6.31
CA ARG A 285 -4.25 -16.01 -5.41
C ARG A 285 -3.78 -16.34 -4.00
N GLY A 286 -3.19 -15.35 -3.33
CA GLY A 286 -2.55 -15.48 -2.03
C GLY A 286 -1.13 -16.06 -2.07
N THR A 287 -0.70 -16.60 -3.21
CA THR A 287 0.68 -17.09 -3.42
C THR A 287 1.56 -16.01 -4.06
N VAL A 288 1.11 -15.47 -5.20
CA VAL A 288 1.86 -14.47 -6.00
C VAL A 288 1.19 -13.09 -6.00
N GLY A 289 0.13 -12.93 -5.20
CA GLY A 289 -0.64 -11.70 -5.06
C GLY A 289 -2.09 -11.97 -4.64
N ASP A 290 -2.75 -10.95 -4.10
CA ASP A 290 -4.15 -11.01 -3.69
C ASP A 290 -5.09 -10.62 -4.84
N LEU A 291 -4.73 -9.53 -5.53
CA LEU A 291 -5.51 -8.91 -6.61
C LEU A 291 -4.66 -8.73 -7.85
N ALA A 292 -5.28 -8.87 -9.02
CA ALA A 292 -4.64 -8.53 -10.28
C ALA A 292 -4.54 -7.01 -10.45
N LEU A 293 -3.60 -6.55 -11.29
CA LEU A 293 -3.48 -5.14 -11.67
C LEU A 293 -4.80 -4.57 -12.26
N GLU A 294 -5.55 -5.42 -12.97
CA GLU A 294 -6.81 -5.05 -13.62
C GLU A 294 -7.99 -4.92 -12.65
N GLU A 295 -7.83 -5.35 -11.40
CA GLU A 295 -8.88 -5.33 -10.39
C GLU A 295 -8.90 -4.02 -9.60
N ALA A 296 -10.09 -3.63 -9.14
CA ALA A 296 -10.25 -2.46 -8.30
C ALA A 296 -9.72 -2.74 -6.88
N ILE A 297 -8.82 -1.88 -6.41
CA ILE A 297 -8.28 -1.92 -5.05
C ILE A 297 -9.30 -1.30 -4.10
N PRO A 298 -9.72 -2.00 -3.03
CA PRO A 298 -10.63 -1.46 -2.03
C PRO A 298 -10.11 -0.14 -1.45
N GLY A 299 -11.01 0.83 -1.27
CA GLY A 299 -10.68 2.07 -0.59
C GLY A 299 -10.40 1.88 0.91
N GLY A 300 -10.04 2.98 1.57
CA GLY A 300 -9.82 3.04 3.01
C GLY A 300 -8.39 2.70 3.45
N GLY A 301 -7.43 2.70 2.53
CA GLY A 301 -6.01 2.47 2.83
C GLY A 301 -5.66 1.04 3.19
N THR A 302 -6.49 0.07 2.79
CA THR A 302 -6.16 -1.36 2.97
C THR A 302 -5.02 -1.72 2.02
N LEU A 303 -3.97 -2.33 2.57
CA LEU A 303 -2.85 -2.85 1.80
C LEU A 303 -3.22 -4.20 1.21
N VAL A 304 -2.96 -4.36 -0.09
CA VAL A 304 -3.15 -5.60 -0.84
C VAL A 304 -1.92 -5.87 -1.70
N SER A 305 -1.60 -7.14 -1.92
CA SER A 305 -0.52 -7.52 -2.83
C SER A 305 -1.02 -7.63 -4.27
N VAL A 306 -0.28 -7.01 -5.20
CA VAL A 306 -0.60 -6.97 -6.63
C VAL A 306 0.66 -7.33 -7.42
N PRO A 307 0.66 -8.40 -8.22
CA PRO A 307 1.77 -8.69 -9.10
C PRO A 307 1.74 -7.73 -10.29
N LEU A 308 2.89 -7.16 -10.60
CA LEU A 308 3.13 -6.39 -11.83
C LEU A 308 4.03 -7.23 -12.74
N VAL A 309 3.62 -7.44 -13.98
CA VAL A 309 4.38 -8.22 -14.96
C VAL A 309 4.84 -7.31 -16.09
N PHE A 310 6.13 -7.30 -16.39
CA PHE A 310 6.75 -6.47 -17.44
C PHE A 310 7.42 -7.36 -18.48
N ASP A 311 7.34 -6.97 -19.75
CA ASP A 311 8.16 -7.55 -20.82
C ASP A 311 9.38 -6.65 -21.03
N VAL A 312 10.58 -7.18 -20.75
CA VAL A 312 11.83 -6.44 -20.86
C VAL A 312 12.83 -7.21 -21.72
N PRO A 313 13.72 -6.55 -22.47
CA PRO A 313 14.76 -7.24 -23.24
C PRO A 313 15.66 -8.08 -22.33
N ALA A 314 16.06 -9.27 -22.78
CA ALA A 314 16.76 -10.26 -21.96
C ALA A 314 18.12 -9.79 -21.41
N GLU A 315 18.80 -8.89 -22.13
CA GLU A 315 20.15 -8.38 -21.83
C GLU A 315 20.12 -7.10 -20.96
N GLN A 316 18.94 -6.61 -20.62
CA GLN A 316 18.75 -5.38 -19.85
C GLN A 316 18.84 -5.66 -18.34
N GLY A 317 19.35 -4.69 -17.59
CA GLY A 317 19.50 -4.77 -16.14
C GLY A 317 19.54 -3.40 -15.49
N GLY A 318 19.68 -3.38 -14.16
CA GLY A 318 19.71 -2.13 -13.40
C GLY A 318 18.36 -1.40 -13.41
N PHE A 319 17.27 -2.16 -13.29
CA PHE A 319 15.93 -1.59 -13.35
C PHE A 319 15.55 -0.85 -12.07
N VAL A 320 14.78 0.22 -12.24
CA VAL A 320 14.14 0.97 -11.15
C VAL A 320 12.64 0.96 -11.39
N LEU A 321 11.88 0.43 -10.44
CA LEU A 321 10.42 0.48 -10.45
C LEU A 321 9.97 1.80 -9.83
N VAL A 322 9.29 2.63 -10.61
CA VAL A 322 8.85 3.97 -10.24
C VAL A 322 7.32 3.98 -10.08
N MET A 323 6.83 4.65 -9.04
CA MET A 323 5.39 4.92 -8.86
C MET A 323 5.05 6.36 -9.27
N GLY A 324 4.43 6.49 -10.45
CA GLY A 324 4.13 7.73 -11.15
C GLY A 324 5.11 7.96 -12.31
N GLU A 325 4.60 8.40 -13.46
CA GLU A 325 5.37 8.53 -14.72
C GLU A 325 6.62 9.45 -14.61
N PHE A 326 6.67 10.33 -13.60
CA PHE A 326 7.76 11.29 -13.38
C PHE A 326 8.23 11.36 -11.92
N ALA A 327 8.15 10.24 -11.19
CA ALA A 327 8.67 10.23 -9.82
C ALA A 327 10.21 10.13 -9.80
N ASP A 328 10.85 11.11 -9.16
CA ASP A 328 12.31 11.25 -9.03
C ASP A 328 12.98 10.10 -8.27
N THR A 329 12.19 9.17 -7.69
CA THR A 329 12.64 8.05 -6.87
C THR A 329 11.85 6.80 -7.20
N GLY A 330 12.50 5.63 -7.10
CA GLY A 330 11.85 4.34 -7.29
C GLY A 330 12.65 3.20 -6.66
N TRP A 331 12.04 2.03 -6.50
CA TRP A 331 12.72 0.87 -5.92
C TRP A 331 13.70 0.28 -6.92
N GLN A 332 14.94 0.06 -6.49
CA GLN A 332 15.87 -0.73 -7.30
C GLN A 332 15.36 -2.17 -7.33
N VAL A 333 15.06 -2.68 -8.52
CA VAL A 333 14.55 -4.03 -8.72
C VAL A 333 15.57 -4.81 -9.53
N GLN A 334 16.30 -5.67 -8.83
CA GLN A 334 17.28 -6.57 -9.42
C GLN A 334 16.89 -7.99 -9.01
N PRO A 335 16.33 -8.79 -9.93
CA PRO A 335 15.95 -10.17 -9.67
C PRO A 335 17.16 -11.09 -9.43
#